data_AF-A0A7S4V530-F1
#
_entry.id   AF-A0A7S4V530-F1
#
_cell.length_a   1.000
_cell.length_b   1.000
_cell.length_c   1.000
_cell.angle_alpha   90.00
_cell.angle_beta   90.00
_cell.angle_gamma   90.00
#
_symmetry.space_group_name_H-M   'P 1'
#
loop_
_entity.id
_entity.type
_entity.pdbx_description
1 polymer ?
#
loop_
_entity_poly.entity_id
_entity_poly.type
_entity_poly.pdbx_seq_one_letter_code
_entity_poly.pdbx_strand_id
1 'polypeptide(L)'
;VLDEIGKIQSFKKASSLILWDPYYCDGSVKCHMASLGFTNMIHENQDFYKLIKEDRIPKHDVFMTNPPYSEDHIDQLLKYLDSTVKHSGKDYVFCLLMPNWVARKKNYQELIQANMFYLSPIQPYVYEMPSWNARPDHVGENGLTKPYLSSWYIHAGTNTGQLMHNLDRHKSAEVGWVIAKTIQGLKWKIRKHQKKVS
;
A
#
# COMPACT_ATOMS: atom_id res chain seq x y z
N VAL A 1 8.26 -7.60 -0.54
CA VAL A 1 6.81 -7.88 -0.75
C VAL A 1 6.52 -8.15 -2.20
N LEU A 2 6.76 -7.19 -3.11
CA LEU A 2 6.47 -7.35 -4.53
C LEU A 2 7.24 -8.51 -5.18
N ASP A 3 8.49 -8.76 -4.79
CA ASP A 3 9.24 -9.94 -5.26
C ASP A 3 8.54 -11.26 -4.87
N GLU A 4 8.07 -11.35 -3.63
CA GLU A 4 7.35 -12.53 -3.14
C GLU A 4 6.01 -12.69 -3.85
N ILE A 5 5.28 -11.58 -4.10
CA ILE A 5 4.07 -11.58 -4.94
C ILE A 5 4.38 -12.11 -6.34
N GLY A 6 5.45 -11.61 -6.97
CA GLY A 6 5.90 -12.08 -8.28
C GLY A 6 6.17 -13.58 -8.31
N LYS A 7 6.76 -14.14 -7.25
CA LYS A 7 7.05 -15.58 -7.15
C LYS A 7 5.81 -16.45 -6.97
N ILE A 8 4.86 -16.03 -6.11
CA ILE A 8 3.75 -16.91 -5.68
C ILE A 8 2.45 -16.68 -6.46
N GLN A 9 2.25 -15.48 -7.04
CA GLN A 9 1.00 -15.14 -7.73
C GLN A 9 1.14 -15.22 -9.25
N SER A 10 2.18 -14.59 -9.81
CA SER A 10 2.29 -14.38 -11.25
C SER A 10 3.42 -15.14 -11.92
N PHE A 11 4.30 -15.78 -11.12
CA PHE A 11 5.55 -16.41 -11.57
C PHE A 11 6.42 -15.46 -12.42
N LYS A 12 6.36 -14.17 -12.11
CA LYS A 12 7.08 -13.09 -12.81
C LYS A 12 8.26 -12.60 -11.99
N LYS A 13 9.32 -12.20 -12.70
CA LYS A 13 10.43 -11.43 -12.14
C LYS A 13 10.00 -9.96 -11.97
N ALA A 14 10.72 -9.21 -11.14
CA ALA A 14 10.42 -7.80 -10.84
C ALA A 14 10.21 -6.93 -12.09
N SER A 15 11.08 -7.07 -13.10
CA SER A 15 11.00 -6.29 -14.36
C SER A 15 9.81 -6.64 -15.26
N SER A 16 9.16 -7.78 -15.03
CA SER A 16 7.98 -8.23 -15.80
C SER A 16 6.67 -8.05 -15.05
N LEU A 17 6.72 -7.80 -13.74
CA LEU A 17 5.55 -7.59 -12.89
C LEU A 17 4.93 -6.22 -13.20
N ILE A 18 3.68 -6.20 -13.67
CA ILE A 18 2.97 -4.98 -14.05
C ILE A 18 2.36 -4.35 -12.79
N LEU A 19 2.95 -3.25 -12.33
CA LEU A 19 2.42 -2.45 -11.24
C LEU A 19 1.50 -1.36 -11.80
N TRP A 20 0.42 -1.06 -11.10
CA TRP A 20 -0.44 0.07 -11.44
C TRP A 20 -0.71 0.94 -10.22
N ASP A 21 -0.37 2.22 -10.32
CA ASP A 21 -0.74 3.25 -9.35
C ASP A 21 -1.66 4.29 -10.04
N PRO A 22 -2.97 4.29 -9.72
CA PRO A 22 -3.92 5.18 -10.38
C PRO A 22 -3.90 6.61 -9.86
N TYR A 23 -3.26 6.88 -8.71
CA TYR A 23 -3.22 8.22 -8.15
C TYR A 23 -1.92 8.91 -8.56
N TYR A 24 -2.00 9.70 -9.63
CA TYR A 24 -0.86 10.45 -10.12
C TYR A 24 -0.54 11.64 -9.21
N CYS A 25 0.73 11.75 -8.80
CA CYS A 25 1.27 12.92 -8.12
C CYS A 25 2.26 13.64 -9.04
N ASP A 26 3.53 13.29 -8.96
CA ASP A 26 4.64 13.94 -9.69
C ASP A 26 5.44 12.98 -10.58
N GLY A 27 5.06 11.71 -10.59
CA GLY A 27 5.74 10.64 -11.33
C GLY A 27 6.96 10.03 -10.63
N SER A 28 7.41 10.56 -9.49
CA SER A 28 8.63 10.11 -8.80
C SER A 28 8.61 8.63 -8.41
N VAL A 29 7.42 8.11 -8.08
CA VAL A 29 7.23 6.69 -7.73
C VAL A 29 7.68 5.76 -8.87
N LYS A 30 7.47 6.14 -10.14
CA LYS A 30 7.89 5.34 -11.29
C LYS A 30 9.41 5.21 -11.35
N CYS A 31 10.13 6.31 -11.12
CA CYS A 31 11.59 6.32 -11.03
C CYS A 31 12.09 5.50 -9.83
N HIS A 32 11.46 5.67 -8.66
CA HIS A 32 11.81 4.91 -7.47
C HIS A 32 11.64 3.39 -7.69
N MET A 33 10.50 2.96 -8.21
CA MET A 33 10.23 1.55 -8.50
C MET A 33 11.18 0.96 -9.54
N ALA A 34 11.51 1.72 -10.60
CA ALA A 34 12.50 1.30 -11.58
C ALA A 34 13.88 1.08 -10.96
N SER A 35 14.31 1.94 -10.02
CA SER A 35 15.59 1.79 -9.31
C SER A 35 15.66 0.52 -8.45
N LEU A 36 14.50 0.00 -8.03
CA LEU A 36 14.33 -1.26 -7.30
C LEU A 36 14.17 -2.48 -8.23
N GLY A 37 14.24 -2.30 -9.56
CA GLY A 37 14.09 -3.37 -10.55
C GLY A 37 12.66 -3.61 -11.07
N PHE A 38 11.67 -2.85 -10.59
CA PHE A 38 10.28 -2.90 -11.06
C PHE A 38 10.07 -1.87 -12.19
N THR A 39 10.53 -2.22 -13.39
CA THR A 39 10.53 -1.31 -14.53
C THR A 39 9.19 -1.22 -15.27
N ASN A 40 8.22 -2.09 -14.95
CA ASN A 40 6.92 -2.14 -15.61
C ASN A 40 5.82 -1.56 -14.71
N MET A 41 5.77 -0.24 -14.63
CA MET A 41 4.80 0.49 -13.83
C MET A 41 3.94 1.43 -14.69
N ILE A 42 2.62 1.24 -14.60
CA ILE A 42 1.61 2.11 -15.17
C ILE A 42 1.32 3.19 -14.12
N HIS A 43 1.65 4.44 -14.44
CA HIS A 43 1.47 5.59 -13.56
C HIS A 43 1.37 6.85 -14.42
N GLU A 44 0.16 7.12 -14.89
CA GLU A 44 -0.15 8.15 -15.87
C GLU A 44 -1.04 9.21 -15.23
N ASN A 45 -0.92 10.47 -15.67
CA ASN A 45 -1.76 11.56 -15.19
C ASN A 45 -3.19 11.44 -15.75
N GLN A 46 -3.96 10.53 -15.15
CA GLN A 46 -5.33 10.20 -15.53
C GLN A 46 -6.22 10.21 -14.29
N ASP A 47 -7.49 10.59 -14.47
CA ASP A 47 -8.47 10.52 -13.40
C ASP A 47 -8.89 9.06 -13.15
N PHE A 48 -8.54 8.54 -11.98
CA PHE A 48 -8.85 7.18 -11.56
C PHE A 48 -10.35 6.85 -11.63
N TYR A 49 -11.21 7.73 -11.14
CA TYR A 49 -12.65 7.47 -11.08
C TYR A 49 -13.29 7.52 -12.46
N LYS A 50 -12.76 8.37 -13.34
CA LYS A 50 -13.11 8.36 -14.76
C LYS A 50 -12.75 7.03 -15.42
N LEU A 51 -11.56 6.48 -15.16
CA LEU A 51 -11.16 5.17 -15.69
C LEU A 51 -12.09 4.04 -15.23
N ILE A 52 -12.53 4.06 -13.97
CA ILE A 52 -13.54 3.10 -13.45
C ILE A 52 -14.84 3.25 -14.23
N LYS A 53 -15.36 4.48 -14.37
CA LYS A 53 -16.65 4.75 -15.02
C LYS A 53 -16.65 4.36 -16.51
N GLU A 54 -15.52 4.52 -17.18
CA GLU A 54 -15.34 4.22 -18.60
C GLU A 54 -14.92 2.76 -18.87
N ASP A 55 -14.76 1.93 -17.84
CA ASP A 55 -14.21 0.57 -17.94
C ASP A 55 -12.86 0.51 -18.68
N ARG A 56 -11.99 1.46 -18.34
CA ARG A 56 -10.66 1.66 -18.95
C ARG A 56 -9.51 1.32 -18.02
N ILE A 57 -9.78 0.46 -17.04
CA ILE A 57 -8.77 -0.01 -16.09
C ILE A 57 -7.70 -0.78 -16.87
N PRO A 58 -6.42 -0.39 -16.79
CA PRO A 58 -5.38 -1.08 -17.54
C PRO A 58 -5.12 -2.46 -16.94
N LYS A 59 -4.77 -3.44 -17.78
CA LYS A 59 -4.39 -4.77 -17.31
C LYS A 59 -3.10 -4.69 -16.50
N HIS A 60 -3.13 -5.16 -15.26
CA HIS A 60 -2.02 -5.12 -14.32
C HIS A 60 -1.96 -6.39 -13.47
N ASP A 61 -0.81 -6.62 -12.81
CA ASP A 61 -0.62 -7.74 -11.87
C ASP A 61 -0.86 -7.30 -10.42
N VAL A 62 -0.47 -6.06 -10.08
CA VAL A 62 -0.59 -5.51 -8.72
C VAL A 62 -1.11 -4.09 -8.75
N PHE A 63 -2.24 -3.86 -8.09
CA PHE A 63 -2.73 -2.53 -7.79
C PHE A 63 -1.96 -1.98 -6.58
N MET A 64 -1.14 -0.95 -6.76
CA MET A 64 -0.29 -0.42 -5.69
C MET A 64 -0.40 1.09 -5.63
N THR A 65 -0.75 1.65 -4.48
CA THR A 65 -0.88 3.10 -4.34
C THR A 65 -0.66 3.61 -2.92
N ASN A 66 -0.31 4.88 -2.82
CA ASN A 66 -0.38 5.73 -1.64
C ASN A 66 -1.44 6.82 -1.94
N PRO A 67 -2.73 6.54 -1.68
CA PRO A 67 -3.79 7.40 -2.17
C PRO A 67 -3.81 8.73 -1.40
N PRO A 68 -4.42 9.79 -1.97
CA PRO A 68 -4.70 11.00 -1.22
C PRO A 68 -5.51 10.68 0.05
N TYR A 69 -5.13 11.27 1.18
CA TYR A 69 -5.80 11.05 2.46
C TYR A 69 -6.96 12.03 2.72
N SER A 70 -7.22 12.93 1.76
CA SER A 70 -8.28 13.94 1.81
C SER A 70 -9.62 13.40 1.29
N GLU A 71 -10.68 14.13 1.65
CA GLU A 71 -12.04 13.92 1.14
C GLU A 71 -12.54 12.47 1.31
N ASP A 72 -13.27 11.96 0.33
CA ASP A 72 -13.82 10.60 0.31
C ASP A 72 -12.96 9.62 -0.51
N HIS A 73 -11.74 10.02 -0.92
CA HIS A 73 -10.88 9.22 -1.79
C HIS A 73 -10.63 7.81 -1.26
N ILE A 74 -10.33 7.68 0.03
CA ILE A 74 -10.13 6.40 0.71
C ILE A 74 -11.40 5.55 0.67
N ASP A 75 -12.57 6.15 0.88
CA ASP A 75 -13.82 5.40 0.91
C ASP A 75 -14.22 4.93 -0.49
N GLN A 76 -14.03 5.77 -1.52
CA GLN A 76 -14.24 5.39 -2.91
C GLN A 76 -13.26 4.29 -3.35
N LEU A 77 -11.98 4.40 -2.98
CA LEU A 77 -10.96 3.40 -3.26
C LEU A 77 -11.31 2.04 -2.65
N LEU A 78 -11.67 2.01 -1.36
CA LEU A 78 -12.01 0.77 -0.68
C LEU A 78 -13.24 0.11 -1.30
N LYS A 79 -14.29 0.88 -1.64
CA LYS A 79 -15.47 0.37 -2.37
C LYS A 79 -15.10 -0.24 -3.72
N TYR A 80 -14.24 0.43 -4.48
CA TYR A 80 -13.76 -0.09 -5.75
C TYR A 80 -13.01 -1.42 -5.57
N LEU A 81 -12.08 -1.48 -4.62
CA LEU A 81 -11.27 -2.68 -4.38
C LEU A 81 -12.11 -3.85 -3.87
N ASP A 82 -13.06 -3.61 -2.97
CA ASP A 82 -13.97 -4.65 -2.48
C ASP A 82 -14.85 -5.21 -3.60
N SER A 83 -15.43 -4.33 -4.42
CA SER A 83 -16.16 -4.75 -5.63
C SER A 83 -15.25 -5.53 -6.56
N THR A 84 -14.04 -5.03 -6.83
CA THR A 84 -13.09 -5.66 -7.76
C THR A 84 -12.67 -7.03 -7.27
N VAL A 85 -12.35 -7.21 -5.99
CA VAL A 85 -12.02 -8.51 -5.40
C VAL A 85 -13.20 -9.49 -5.49
N LYS A 86 -14.43 -9.02 -5.26
CA LYS A 86 -15.63 -9.86 -5.38
C LYS A 86 -15.87 -10.34 -6.82
N HIS A 87 -15.63 -9.48 -7.82
CA HIS A 87 -15.86 -9.81 -9.23
C HIS A 87 -14.69 -10.55 -9.88
N SER A 88 -13.46 -10.15 -9.59
CA SER A 88 -12.23 -10.72 -10.18
C SER A 88 -11.91 -12.11 -9.61
N GLY A 89 -12.64 -12.55 -8.59
CA GLY A 89 -12.37 -13.79 -7.89
C GLY A 89 -11.13 -13.69 -7.01
N LYS A 90 -10.54 -14.84 -6.70
CA LYS A 90 -9.55 -14.97 -5.63
C LYS A 90 -8.12 -14.55 -6.02
N ASP A 91 -7.91 -13.88 -7.15
CA ASP A 91 -6.57 -13.63 -7.69
C ASP A 91 -6.17 -12.15 -7.77
N TYR A 92 -7.08 -11.24 -7.42
CA TYR A 92 -6.77 -9.80 -7.43
C TYR A 92 -5.77 -9.45 -6.32
N VAL A 93 -4.74 -8.66 -6.66
CA VAL A 93 -3.67 -8.29 -5.73
C VAL A 93 -3.63 -6.78 -5.57
N PHE A 94 -3.62 -6.32 -4.31
CA PHE A 94 -3.40 -4.93 -4.01
C PHE A 94 -2.45 -4.70 -2.82
N CYS A 95 -1.75 -3.57 -2.87
CA CYS A 95 -0.89 -3.04 -1.80
C CYS A 95 -1.21 -1.55 -1.61
N LEU A 96 -1.86 -1.18 -0.50
CA LEU A 96 -2.26 0.21 -0.24
C LEU A 96 -1.45 0.76 0.93
N LEU A 97 -0.71 1.83 0.74
CA LEU A 97 -0.10 2.57 1.84
C LEU A 97 -1.14 3.54 2.38
N MET A 98 -1.67 3.28 3.58
CA MET A 98 -2.73 4.11 4.16
C MET A 98 -2.47 4.42 5.64
N PRO A 99 -3.09 5.48 6.20
CA PRO A 99 -3.02 5.78 7.61
C PRO A 99 -3.66 4.67 8.44
N ASN A 100 -3.11 4.42 9.63
CA ASN A 100 -3.61 3.41 10.55
C ASN A 100 -5.00 3.72 11.14
N TRP A 101 -5.50 4.95 10.98
CA TRP A 101 -6.87 5.30 11.38
C TRP A 101 -7.92 4.74 10.41
N VAL A 102 -7.55 4.41 9.16
CA VAL A 102 -8.47 3.87 8.16
C VAL A 102 -9.07 2.55 8.65
N ALA A 103 -8.24 1.64 9.14
CA ALA A 103 -8.68 0.37 9.76
C ALA A 103 -9.56 0.52 11.02
N ARG A 104 -9.74 1.75 11.53
CA ARG A 104 -10.60 2.07 12.69
C ARG A 104 -11.90 2.76 12.29
N LYS A 105 -12.10 3.09 11.01
CA LYS A 105 -13.38 3.64 10.54
C LYS A 105 -14.48 2.62 10.83
N LYS A 106 -15.65 3.10 11.28
CA LYS A 106 -16.78 2.24 11.67
C LYS A 106 -17.21 1.32 10.52
N ASN A 107 -17.23 1.85 9.31
CA ASN A 107 -17.59 1.15 8.09
C ASN A 107 -16.39 0.46 7.41
N TYR A 108 -15.19 0.43 8.00
CA TYR A 108 -14.01 -0.13 7.33
C TYR A 108 -14.22 -1.57 6.84
N GLN A 109 -14.78 -2.43 7.70
CA GLN A 109 -15.07 -3.83 7.35
C GLN A 109 -16.21 -3.94 6.33
N GLU A 110 -17.13 -2.97 6.30
CA GLU A 110 -18.20 -2.91 5.31
C GLU A 110 -17.67 -2.47 3.94
N LEU A 111 -16.70 -1.56 3.93
CA LEU A 111 -16.04 -1.03 2.75
C LEU A 111 -15.05 -2.02 2.12
N ILE A 112 -14.48 -2.94 2.91
CA ILE A 112 -13.59 -3.98 2.39
C ILE A 112 -13.64 -5.27 3.23
N GLN A 113 -14.10 -6.36 2.60
CA GLN A 113 -14.19 -7.69 3.22
C GLN A 113 -13.09 -8.66 2.75
N ALA A 114 -12.07 -8.15 2.07
CA ALA A 114 -10.96 -8.95 1.58
C ALA A 114 -10.08 -9.49 2.72
N ASN A 115 -9.61 -10.74 2.59
CA ASN A 115 -8.59 -11.29 3.48
C ASN A 115 -7.28 -10.52 3.29
N MET A 116 -6.80 -9.83 4.33
CA MET A 116 -5.61 -9.00 4.23
C MET A 116 -4.74 -9.11 5.47
N PHE A 117 -3.48 -8.72 5.31
CA PHE A 117 -2.59 -8.45 6.44
C PHE A 117 -1.96 -7.07 6.26
N TYR A 118 -1.29 -6.62 7.32
CA TYR A 118 -0.71 -5.30 7.39
C TYR A 118 0.80 -5.41 7.57
N LEU A 119 1.54 -4.53 6.91
CA LEU A 119 2.99 -4.37 7.04
C LEU A 119 3.30 -2.93 7.40
N SER A 120 4.11 -2.71 8.43
CA SER A 120 4.51 -1.36 8.84
C SER A 120 6.00 -1.31 9.14
N PRO A 121 6.70 -0.24 8.74
CA PRO A 121 8.08 -0.04 9.13
C PRO A 121 8.15 0.16 10.66
N ILE A 122 9.28 -0.24 11.27
CA ILE A 122 9.54 -0.01 12.70
C ILE A 122 9.66 1.50 12.97
N GLN A 123 10.26 2.24 12.03
CA GLN A 123 10.32 3.69 12.04
C GLN A 123 9.22 4.27 11.13
N PRO A 124 8.44 5.25 11.59
CA PRO A 124 7.37 5.84 10.77
C PRO A 124 7.89 6.45 9.47
N TYR A 125 7.12 6.31 8.39
CA TYR A 125 7.38 7.02 7.14
C TYR A 125 7.43 8.54 7.38
N VAL A 126 8.41 9.17 6.74
CA VAL A 126 8.51 10.62 6.61
C VAL A 126 8.03 10.97 5.21
N TYR A 127 7.06 11.87 5.13
CA TYR A 127 6.57 12.37 3.86
C TYR A 127 7.19 13.73 3.59
N GLU A 128 7.61 13.93 2.36
CA GLU A 128 8.02 15.23 1.85
C GLU A 128 6.79 15.90 1.23
N MET A 129 6.52 17.13 1.63
CA MET A 129 5.43 17.89 1.04
C MET A 129 5.89 18.47 -0.31
N PRO A 130 5.08 18.35 -1.39
CA PRO A 130 5.41 19.00 -2.65
C PRO A 130 5.55 20.51 -2.50
N SER A 131 6.58 21.07 -3.11
CA SER A 131 6.96 22.48 -2.99
C SER A 131 5.93 23.47 -3.57
N TRP A 132 4.99 23.00 -4.39
CA TRP A 132 3.92 23.83 -4.97
C TRP A 132 2.70 24.04 -4.07
N ASN A 133 2.63 23.38 -2.92
CA ASN A 133 1.57 23.61 -1.94
C ASN A 133 2.02 24.61 -0.86
N ALA A 134 1.08 25.45 -0.38
CA ALA A 134 1.32 26.28 0.80
C ALA A 134 1.64 25.37 2.00
N ARG A 135 2.78 25.58 2.67
CA ARG A 135 3.26 24.76 3.80
C ARG A 135 2.29 24.88 4.99
N PRO A 136 1.61 23.79 5.39
CA PRO A 136 0.78 23.76 6.59
C PRO A 136 1.64 23.78 7.87
N ASP A 137 1.04 24.21 8.99
CA ASP A 137 1.74 24.35 10.28
C ASP A 137 2.33 23.03 10.82
N HIS A 138 1.81 21.87 10.39
CA HIS A 138 2.29 20.55 10.80
C HIS A 138 3.46 20.01 9.96
N VAL A 139 3.96 20.80 9.01
CA VAL A 139 5.13 20.45 8.18
C VAL A 139 6.35 21.22 8.70
N GLY A 140 7.43 20.48 8.98
CA GLY A 140 8.68 21.07 9.47
C GLY A 140 9.28 22.08 8.50
N GLU A 141 10.21 22.91 8.97
CA GLU A 141 10.92 23.90 8.13
C GLU A 141 11.67 23.25 6.96
N ASN A 142 12.03 21.97 7.09
CA ASN A 142 12.64 21.15 6.06
C ASN A 142 11.64 20.51 5.07
N GLY A 143 10.36 20.88 5.12
CA GLY A 143 9.31 20.31 4.25
C GLY A 143 8.87 18.89 4.63
N LEU A 144 9.42 18.32 5.71
CA LEU A 144 9.13 16.97 6.15
C LEU A 144 7.97 16.93 7.14
N THR A 145 7.12 15.91 7.03
CA THR A 145 6.05 15.67 8.00
C THR A 145 5.82 14.18 8.28
N LYS A 146 5.29 13.88 9.46
CA LYS A 146 4.87 12.55 9.91
C LYS A 146 3.39 12.62 10.33
N PRO A 147 2.47 12.93 9.40
CA PRO A 147 1.11 13.30 9.77
C PRO A 147 0.38 12.11 10.42
N TYR A 148 0.68 10.89 9.97
CA TYR A 148 0.08 9.67 10.50
C TYR A 148 1.04 8.49 10.50
N LEU A 149 0.90 7.60 11.51
CA LEU A 149 1.42 6.24 11.38
C LEU A 149 0.69 5.55 10.23
N SER A 150 1.46 5.18 9.21
CA SER A 150 0.94 4.55 7.99
C SER A 150 1.46 3.12 7.88
N SER A 151 0.66 2.25 7.28
CA SER A 151 1.01 0.85 7.03
C SER A 151 0.53 0.46 5.64
N TRP A 152 1.18 -0.55 5.07
CA TRP A 152 0.70 -1.25 3.89
C TRP A 152 -0.43 -2.20 4.27
N TYR A 153 -1.53 -2.11 3.54
CA TYR A 153 -2.68 -3.00 3.57
C TYR A 153 -2.54 -3.91 2.36
N ILE A 154 -2.31 -5.20 2.59
CA ILE A 154 -1.88 -6.14 1.55
C ILE A 154 -2.89 -7.27 1.41
N HIS A 155 -3.38 -7.44 0.19
CA HIS A 155 -4.19 -8.56 -0.25
C HIS A 155 -3.51 -9.19 -1.47
N ALA A 156 -3.32 -10.50 -1.43
CA ALA A 156 -2.76 -11.28 -2.53
C ALA A 156 -3.65 -12.48 -2.84
N GLY A 157 -4.96 -12.25 -2.89
CA GLY A 157 -5.91 -13.30 -3.23
C GLY A 157 -5.89 -14.50 -2.27
N THR A 158 -6.01 -15.71 -2.82
CA THR A 158 -5.84 -16.99 -2.09
C THR A 158 -4.47 -17.11 -1.43
N ASN A 159 -3.44 -16.52 -2.05
CA ASN A 159 -2.06 -16.60 -1.59
C ASN A 159 -1.74 -15.60 -0.47
N THR A 160 -2.69 -14.79 -0.01
CA THR A 160 -2.49 -13.82 1.09
C THR A 160 -1.85 -14.46 2.33
N GLY A 161 -2.33 -15.65 2.74
CA GLY A 161 -1.79 -16.36 3.89
C GLY A 161 -0.35 -16.85 3.67
N GLN A 162 -0.07 -17.39 2.48
CA GLN A 162 1.27 -17.84 2.10
C GLN A 162 2.25 -16.66 2.01
N LEU A 163 1.82 -15.54 1.42
CA LEU A 163 2.60 -14.31 1.35
C LEU A 163 2.99 -13.83 2.74
N MET A 164 2.01 -13.73 3.64
CA MET A 164 2.25 -13.32 5.02
C MET A 164 3.25 -14.27 5.72
N HIS A 165 3.09 -15.58 5.52
CA HIS A 165 4.01 -16.58 6.11
C HIS A 165 5.44 -16.45 5.55
N ASN A 166 5.61 -16.28 4.24
CA ASN A 166 6.92 -16.05 3.62
C ASN A 166 7.58 -14.80 4.20
N LEU A 167 6.82 -13.71 4.34
CA LEU A 167 7.31 -12.47 4.91
C LEU A 167 7.69 -12.61 6.39
N ASP A 168 6.92 -13.33 7.22
CA ASP A 168 7.24 -13.52 8.65
C ASP A 168 8.55 -14.31 8.86
N ARG A 169 8.92 -15.19 7.91
CA ARG A 169 10.18 -15.92 7.93
C ARG A 169 11.41 -15.03 7.69
N HIS A 170 11.24 -13.88 7.04
CA HIS A 170 12.28 -12.87 7.00
C HIS A 170 12.33 -12.18 8.37
N LYS A 171 13.48 -12.28 9.06
CA LYS A 171 13.63 -11.77 10.43
C LYS A 171 13.33 -10.28 10.48
N SER A 172 12.14 -9.90 10.95
CA SER A 172 11.60 -8.54 11.01
C SER A 172 12.56 -7.50 11.62
N ALA A 173 13.44 -7.91 12.54
CA ALA A 173 14.47 -7.04 13.15
C ALA A 173 15.61 -6.65 12.19
N GLU A 174 15.99 -7.54 11.26
CA GLU A 174 17.06 -7.30 10.29
C GLU A 174 16.57 -6.46 9.11
N VAL A 175 15.26 -6.46 8.84
CA VAL A 175 14.66 -5.83 7.65
C VAL A 175 13.90 -4.53 7.95
N GLY A 176 13.80 -4.11 9.22
CA GLY A 176 13.27 -2.79 9.59
C GLY A 176 11.74 -2.63 9.52
N TRP A 177 10.98 -3.72 9.40
CA TRP A 177 9.51 -3.71 9.34
C TRP A 177 8.90 -4.89 10.09
N VAL A 178 7.61 -4.79 10.43
CA VAL A 178 6.83 -5.86 11.07
C VAL A 178 5.52 -6.10 10.31
N ILE A 179 4.98 -7.31 10.42
CA ILE A 179 3.68 -7.69 9.84
C ILE A 179 2.70 -8.20 10.90
N ALA A 180 1.40 -7.98 10.70
CA ALA A 180 0.35 -8.58 11.52
C ALA A 180 -0.98 -8.68 10.77
N LYS A 181 -1.89 -9.53 11.27
CA LYS A 181 -3.27 -9.62 10.75
C LYS A 181 -4.15 -8.42 11.14
N THR A 182 -3.71 -7.58 12.08
CA THR A 182 -4.47 -6.40 12.53
C THR A 182 -3.53 -5.23 12.79
N ILE A 183 -4.03 -4.00 12.64
CA ILE A 183 -3.30 -2.78 13.01
C ILE A 183 -2.92 -2.77 14.51
N GLN A 184 -3.75 -3.34 15.39
CA GLN A 184 -3.41 -3.48 16.81
C GLN A 184 -2.19 -4.40 17.02
N GLY A 185 -2.15 -5.52 16.31
CA GLY A 185 -1.01 -6.44 16.31
C GLY A 185 0.27 -5.78 15.80
N LEU A 186 0.18 -4.96 14.74
CA LEU A 186 1.31 -4.16 14.25
C LEU A 186 1.85 -3.24 15.34
N LYS A 187 0.98 -2.44 15.97
CA LYS A 187 1.37 -1.51 17.03
C LYS A 187 2.07 -2.21 18.20
N TRP A 188 1.57 -3.38 18.59
CA TRP A 188 2.22 -4.19 19.61
C TRP A 188 3.62 -4.66 19.19
N LYS A 189 3.76 -5.19 17.96
CA LYS A 189 5.06 -5.64 17.43
C LYS A 189 6.06 -4.48 17.34
N ILE A 190 5.66 -3.32 16.82
CA ILE A 190 6.51 -2.11 16.73
C ILE A 190 7.03 -1.72 18.11
N ARG A 191 6.15 -1.60 19.12
CA ARG A 191 6.54 -1.25 20.50
C ARG A 191 7.52 -2.27 21.09
N LYS A 192 7.32 -3.56 20.83
CA LYS A 192 8.22 -4.62 21.29
C LYS A 192 9.61 -4.49 20.67
N HIS A 193 9.71 -4.11 19.39
CA HIS A 193 11.00 -3.86 18.74
C HIS A 193 11.67 -2.60 19.28
N GLN A 194 10.94 -1.49 19.44
CA GLN A 194 11.49 -0.23 19.96
C GLN A 194 12.08 -0.40 21.38
N LYS A 195 11.41 -1.17 22.25
CA LYS A 195 11.90 -1.50 23.60
C LYS A 195 13.15 -2.38 23.66
N LYS A 196 13.47 -3.11 22.58
CA LYS A 196 14.68 -3.95 22.51
C LYS A 196 15.92 -3.17 22.07
N VAL A 197 15.72 -1.99 21.49
CA VAL A 197 16.77 -1.14 20.94
C VAL A 197 17.08 0.05 21.88
N SER A 198 16.17 0.35 22.81
CA SER A 198 16.36 1.27 23.94
C SER A 198 17.02 0.60 25.13
#